data_AF-A0A4V0XIR3-F1
#
_entry.id   AF-A0A4V0XIR3-F1
#
_cell.length_a   1.000
_cell.length_b   1.000
_cell.length_c   1.000
_cell.angle_alpha   90.00
_cell.angle_beta   90.00
_cell.angle_gamma   90.00
#
_symmetry.space_group_name_H-M   'P 1'
#
loop_
_entity.id
_entity.type
_entity.pdbx_description
1 polymer ?
#
loop_
_entity_poly.entity_id
_entity_poly.type
_entity_poly.pdbx_seq_one_letter_code
_entity_poly.pdbx_strand_id
1 'polypeptide(L)'
;MTAKSDVNPVKKREPRLFMVLVLMMLTMIASRYILPSGRVGNLPGPARGDLVLQEQDLPAELAGWKKVQFIPAADPLAVANVESWWVHSWNFAKDGRSCLVTLDQAQWIAWHELSACYVANGWIQGDRHVYEVPDKNGEIWHIVTVDYEKSGVGRGLLIFSEFGSDGTPMEAQYLGQAFEQYDLEQGKVVDSQRSAGQADRWRRQEHPRVTQCQVFYSYSGDLGASLRADLIRLHAASREIFRDRWAQHWPTVSGG
;
A
#
# COMPACT_ATOMS: atom_id res chain seq x y z
N MET A 1 73.62 19.33 23.93
CA MET A 1 72.59 18.77 24.82
C MET A 1 71.23 19.17 24.26
N THR A 2 70.64 18.29 23.44
CA THR A 2 69.35 18.52 22.78
C THR A 2 68.28 17.76 23.56
N ALA A 3 67.40 18.49 24.24
CA ALA A 3 66.32 17.93 25.03
C ALA A 3 65.27 17.31 24.09
N LYS A 4 65.04 16.00 24.21
CA LYS A 4 63.91 15.34 23.56
C LYS A 4 62.64 15.68 24.36
N SER A 5 61.71 16.34 23.69
CA SER A 5 60.36 16.62 24.18
C SER A 5 59.52 15.34 24.05
N ASP A 6 59.24 14.67 25.16
CA ASP A 6 58.32 13.54 25.21
C ASP A 6 56.88 14.02 25.04
N VAL A 7 56.36 13.84 23.82
CA VAL A 7 54.94 14.09 23.52
C VAL A 7 54.15 12.89 24.01
N ASN A 8 53.45 13.05 25.14
CA ASN A 8 52.52 12.05 25.64
C ASN A 8 51.40 11.80 24.62
N PRO A 9 51.17 10.56 24.15
CA PRO A 9 50.11 10.28 23.20
C PRO A 9 48.75 10.53 23.86
N VAL A 10 47.99 11.46 23.30
CA VAL A 10 46.62 11.74 23.70
C VAL A 10 45.80 10.46 23.49
N LYS A 11 45.41 9.80 24.58
CA LYS A 11 44.48 8.66 24.56
C LYS A 11 43.18 9.11 23.90
N LYS A 12 42.97 8.73 22.63
CA LYS A 12 41.68 8.87 21.96
C LYS A 12 40.65 8.08 22.77
N ARG A 13 39.76 8.78 23.48
CA ARG A 13 38.61 8.15 24.13
C ARG A 13 37.69 7.68 23.01
N GLU A 14 37.60 6.37 22.84
CA GLU A 14 36.61 5.81 21.93
C GLU A 14 35.23 6.24 22.40
N PRO A 15 34.38 6.75 21.50
CA PRO A 15 33.02 7.10 21.85
C PRO A 15 32.37 5.86 22.44
N ARG A 16 31.78 6.01 23.63
CA ARG A 16 31.07 4.92 24.30
C ARG A 16 29.82 4.60 23.47
N LEU A 17 29.98 3.73 22.48
CA LEU A 17 28.97 3.31 21.51
C LEU A 17 27.66 2.94 22.21
N PHE A 18 27.77 2.29 23.37
CA PHE A 18 26.66 1.97 24.26
C PHE A 18 25.84 3.20 24.69
N MET A 19 26.50 4.29 25.07
CA MET A 19 25.82 5.51 25.52
C MET A 19 25.12 6.24 24.38
N VAL A 20 25.67 6.17 23.16
CA VAL A 20 25.03 6.70 21.95
C VAL A 20 23.78 5.89 21.60
N LEU A 21 23.84 4.56 21.69
CA LEU A 21 22.69 3.67 21.46
C LEU A 21 21.58 3.90 22.50
N VAL A 22 21.91 4.01 23.78
CA VAL A 22 20.91 4.32 24.83
C VAL A 22 20.28 5.68 24.59
N LEU A 23 21.07 6.70 24.21
CA LEU A 23 20.53 8.03 23.91
C LEU A 23 19.60 8.01 22.69
N MET A 24 19.94 7.29 21.62
CA MET A 24 19.07 7.13 20.44
C MET A 24 17.78 6.39 20.78
N MET A 25 17.84 5.35 21.61
CA MET A 25 16.65 4.63 22.04
C MET A 25 15.74 5.52 22.89
N LEU A 26 16.31 6.32 23.81
CA LEU A 26 15.56 7.26 24.62
C LEU A 26 14.97 8.41 23.79
N THR A 27 15.66 8.90 22.76
CA THR A 27 15.10 9.92 21.85
C THR A 27 14.00 9.36 20.96
N MET A 28 14.06 8.08 20.55
CA MET A 28 12.97 7.41 19.82
C MET A 28 11.74 7.16 20.72
N ILE A 29 11.96 6.81 21.99
CA ILE A 29 10.86 6.66 22.96
C ILE A 29 10.27 8.04 23.24
N ALA A 30 11.10 9.02 23.54
CA ALA A 30 10.67 10.39 23.82
C ALA A 30 9.99 11.02 22.60
N SER A 31 10.43 10.77 21.36
CA SER A 31 9.76 11.30 20.17
C SER A 31 8.36 10.73 19.99
N ARG A 32 8.10 9.48 20.40
CA ARG A 32 6.74 8.91 20.45
C ARG A 32 5.80 9.60 21.46
N TYR A 33 6.35 10.23 22.51
CA TYR A 33 5.56 10.85 23.59
C TYR A 33 5.59 12.40 23.58
N ILE A 34 6.63 13.02 23.03
CA ILE A 34 6.86 14.48 23.03
C ILE A 34 6.46 15.11 21.70
N LEU A 35 6.65 14.42 20.57
CA LEU A 35 5.93 14.82 19.38
C LEU A 35 4.50 14.37 19.65
N PRO A 36 3.52 15.28 19.79
CA PRO A 36 2.15 14.84 19.74
C PRO A 36 2.07 14.06 18.43
N SER A 37 1.61 12.82 18.50
CA SER A 37 1.12 12.12 17.31
C SER A 37 -0.02 12.91 16.63
N GLY A 38 -0.41 14.08 17.16
CA GLY A 38 -0.28 15.32 16.37
C GLY A 38 -1.46 15.63 15.49
N ARG A 39 -2.38 14.68 15.37
CA ARG A 39 -3.82 14.92 15.41
C ARG A 39 -4.37 13.82 16.31
N VAL A 40 -5.28 14.15 17.22
CA VAL A 40 -6.33 13.18 17.54
C VAL A 40 -7.01 13.00 16.19
N GLY A 41 -6.53 12.01 15.43
CA GLY A 41 -7.12 11.70 14.13
C GLY A 41 -8.59 11.48 14.42
N ASN A 42 -9.46 12.13 13.65
CA ASN A 42 -10.88 11.80 13.71
C ASN A 42 -11.00 10.28 13.66
N LEU A 43 -11.85 9.71 14.51
CA LEU A 43 -12.07 8.27 14.54
C LEU A 43 -12.36 7.79 13.10
N PRO A 44 -11.76 6.67 12.65
CA PRO A 44 -12.08 6.11 11.35
C PRO A 44 -13.59 5.91 11.23
N GLY A 45 -14.17 6.27 10.10
CA GLY A 45 -15.61 6.19 9.86
C GLY A 45 -16.23 7.42 9.19
N PRO A 46 -17.57 7.44 9.10
CA PRO A 46 -18.29 8.45 8.30
C PRO A 46 -18.08 9.88 8.79
N ALA A 47 -17.93 10.08 10.10
CA ALA A 47 -17.68 11.39 10.70
C ALA A 47 -16.32 11.99 10.28
N ARG A 48 -15.36 11.16 9.87
CA ARG A 48 -14.09 11.59 9.28
C ARG A 48 -14.21 11.88 7.78
N GLY A 49 -15.36 11.62 7.17
CA GLY A 49 -15.58 11.69 5.73
C GLY A 49 -15.24 10.39 5.01
N ASP A 50 -15.13 9.27 5.72
CA ASP A 50 -14.88 7.97 5.11
C ASP A 50 -16.14 7.49 4.37
N LEU A 51 -15.93 6.89 3.21
CA LEU A 51 -16.95 6.22 2.43
C LEU A 51 -17.45 4.99 3.20
N VAL A 52 -18.77 4.85 3.30
CA VAL A 52 -19.42 3.63 3.82
C VAL A 52 -19.84 2.79 2.64
N LEU A 53 -19.18 1.65 2.46
CA LEU A 53 -19.53 0.70 1.40
C LEU A 53 -20.47 -0.37 1.94
N GLN A 54 -21.29 -0.88 1.04
CA GLN A 54 -22.27 -1.94 1.27
C GLN A 54 -21.94 -3.15 0.40
N GLU A 55 -22.57 -4.27 0.69
CA GLU A 55 -22.31 -5.52 -0.02
C GLU A 55 -22.46 -5.37 -1.54
N GLN A 56 -23.50 -4.66 -1.99
CA GLN A 56 -23.83 -4.47 -3.41
C GLN A 56 -22.95 -3.45 -4.14
N ASP A 57 -22.04 -2.76 -3.45
CA ASP A 57 -21.15 -1.81 -4.12
C ASP A 57 -20.13 -2.50 -5.03
N LEU A 58 -19.84 -3.78 -4.79
CA LEU A 58 -19.26 -4.68 -5.79
C LEU A 58 -20.32 -5.65 -6.33
N PRO A 59 -20.32 -5.95 -7.64
CA PRO A 59 -21.29 -6.86 -8.24
C PRO A 59 -21.11 -8.30 -7.71
N ALA A 60 -22.13 -9.13 -7.89
CA ALA A 60 -22.08 -10.54 -7.52
C ALA A 60 -21.02 -11.33 -8.29
N GLU A 61 -20.67 -10.89 -9.49
CA GLU A 61 -19.57 -11.41 -10.29
C GLU A 61 -18.74 -10.25 -10.85
N LEU A 62 -17.42 -10.32 -10.73
CA LEU A 62 -16.48 -9.29 -11.19
C LEU A 62 -15.26 -9.96 -11.83
N ALA A 63 -14.98 -9.64 -13.11
CA ALA A 63 -13.88 -10.25 -13.87
C ALA A 63 -13.88 -11.80 -13.84
N GLY A 64 -15.08 -12.41 -13.83
CA GLY A 64 -15.27 -13.87 -13.74
C GLY A 64 -15.08 -14.47 -12.34
N TRP A 65 -14.85 -13.65 -11.32
CA TRP A 65 -14.83 -14.07 -9.92
C TRP A 65 -16.19 -13.84 -9.27
N LYS A 66 -16.67 -14.80 -8.48
CA LYS A 66 -17.96 -14.70 -7.78
C LYS A 66 -17.76 -14.21 -6.36
N LYS A 67 -18.52 -13.20 -5.95
CA LYS A 67 -18.56 -12.71 -4.58
C LYS A 67 -19.14 -13.79 -3.66
N VAL A 68 -18.46 -14.06 -2.57
CA VAL A 68 -18.82 -15.07 -1.56
C VAL A 68 -19.32 -14.41 -0.29
N GLN A 69 -18.63 -13.36 0.15
CA GLN A 69 -18.93 -12.70 1.42
C GLN A 69 -18.51 -11.23 1.36
N PHE A 70 -19.30 -10.37 2.00
CA PHE A 70 -18.92 -9.01 2.34
C PHE A 70 -18.65 -8.89 3.85
N ILE A 71 -17.59 -8.16 4.19
CA ILE A 71 -17.21 -7.83 5.56
C ILE A 71 -17.22 -6.29 5.63
N PRO A 72 -18.17 -5.68 6.36
CA PRO A 72 -18.21 -4.24 6.51
C PRO A 72 -17.03 -3.75 7.36
N ALA A 73 -16.77 -2.45 7.31
CA ALA A 73 -15.81 -1.84 8.22
C ALA A 73 -16.22 -2.06 9.69
N ALA A 74 -15.23 -2.30 10.55
CA ALA A 74 -15.43 -2.48 11.97
C ALA A 74 -16.02 -1.20 12.60
N ASP A 75 -16.70 -1.34 13.74
CA ASP A 75 -17.19 -0.17 14.49
C ASP A 75 -16.02 0.78 14.83
N PRO A 76 -16.10 2.10 14.51
CA PRO A 76 -15.08 3.09 14.83
C PRO A 76 -14.60 3.03 16.28
N LEU A 77 -15.51 2.79 17.20
CA LEU A 77 -15.23 2.76 18.64
C LEU A 77 -14.52 1.48 19.05
N ALA A 78 -14.76 0.37 18.34
CA ALA A 78 -14.07 -0.90 18.58
C ALA A 78 -12.60 -0.85 18.15
N VAL A 79 -12.26 -0.02 17.16
CA VAL A 79 -10.90 0.07 16.60
C VAL A 79 -10.13 1.33 16.98
N ALA A 80 -10.77 2.29 17.67
CA ALA A 80 -10.22 3.60 18.03
C ALA A 80 -8.81 3.60 18.63
N ASN A 81 -8.45 2.56 19.38
CA ASN A 81 -7.17 2.46 20.10
C ASN A 81 -6.12 1.60 19.37
N VAL A 82 -6.51 0.94 18.28
CA VAL A 82 -5.71 -0.12 17.65
C VAL A 82 -5.42 0.21 16.19
N GLU A 83 -6.38 0.82 15.50
CA GLU A 83 -6.32 0.98 14.05
C GLU A 83 -6.77 2.39 13.64
N SER A 84 -6.00 3.01 12.74
CA SER A 84 -6.35 4.30 12.13
C SER A 84 -7.02 4.15 10.76
N TRP A 85 -7.26 2.92 10.32
CA TRP A 85 -7.81 2.57 9.01
C TRP A 85 -9.30 2.20 9.09
N TRP A 86 -10.02 2.48 8.00
CA TRP A 86 -11.43 2.14 7.80
C TRP A 86 -11.56 1.26 6.57
N VAL A 87 -11.70 -0.05 6.79
CA VAL A 87 -11.50 -1.06 5.75
C VAL A 87 -12.80 -1.80 5.44
N HIS A 88 -13.18 -1.85 4.17
CA HIS A 88 -14.24 -2.74 3.71
C HIS A 88 -13.65 -3.88 2.89
N SER A 89 -14.19 -5.09 3.01
CA SER A 89 -13.62 -6.26 2.35
C SER A 89 -14.67 -7.16 1.72
N TRP A 90 -14.30 -7.78 0.60
CA TRP A 90 -15.10 -8.76 -0.11
C TRP A 90 -14.26 -10.01 -0.39
N ASN A 91 -14.77 -11.17 -0.01
CA ASN A 91 -14.21 -12.45 -0.43
C ASN A 91 -14.79 -12.83 -1.79
N PHE A 92 -13.91 -13.10 -2.74
CA PHE A 92 -14.27 -13.60 -4.07
C PHE A 92 -13.73 -15.01 -4.26
N ALA A 93 -14.38 -15.80 -5.12
CA ALA A 93 -13.96 -17.15 -5.47
C ALA A 93 -14.11 -17.47 -6.96
N LYS A 94 -13.19 -18.29 -7.47
CA LYS A 94 -13.17 -18.82 -8.84
C LYS A 94 -12.44 -20.16 -8.86
N ASP A 95 -13.06 -21.19 -9.43
CA ASP A 95 -12.48 -22.54 -9.58
C ASP A 95 -11.90 -23.13 -8.27
N GLY A 96 -12.62 -22.96 -7.16
CA GLY A 96 -12.21 -23.45 -5.83
C GLY A 96 -11.12 -22.61 -5.15
N ARG A 97 -10.69 -21.50 -5.75
CA ARG A 97 -9.72 -20.55 -5.18
C ARG A 97 -10.46 -19.35 -4.61
N SER A 98 -9.95 -18.75 -3.54
CA SER A 98 -10.53 -17.55 -2.94
C SER A 98 -9.48 -16.46 -2.74
N CYS A 99 -9.87 -15.21 -2.96
CA CYS A 99 -9.06 -14.03 -2.71
C CYS A 99 -9.88 -12.96 -1.96
N LEU A 100 -9.17 -12.01 -1.35
CA LEU A 100 -9.74 -10.89 -0.62
C LEU A 100 -9.56 -9.62 -1.44
N VAL A 101 -10.65 -8.89 -1.71
CA VAL A 101 -10.64 -7.55 -2.30
C VAL A 101 -10.96 -6.56 -1.19
N THR A 102 -10.16 -5.51 -1.00
CA THR A 102 -10.43 -4.50 0.04
C THR A 102 -10.29 -3.08 -0.46
N LEU A 103 -11.00 -2.17 0.20
CA LEU A 103 -10.77 -0.73 0.15
C LEU A 103 -10.34 -0.26 1.53
N ASP A 104 -9.12 0.24 1.64
CA ASP A 104 -8.56 0.82 2.85
C ASP A 104 -8.59 2.35 2.76
N GLN A 105 -9.24 2.95 3.74
CA GLN A 105 -9.35 4.38 3.90
C GLN A 105 -8.62 4.79 5.19
N ALA A 106 -7.38 5.23 5.05
CA ALA A 106 -6.63 5.90 6.11
C ALA A 106 -6.47 7.39 5.80
N GLN A 107 -5.77 8.12 6.68
CA GLN A 107 -5.46 9.54 6.51
C GLN A 107 -4.07 9.74 5.91
N TRP A 108 -3.68 8.92 4.94
CA TRP A 108 -2.46 9.18 4.17
C TRP A 108 -2.68 10.37 3.26
N ILE A 109 -1.61 11.16 3.09
CA ILE A 109 -1.61 12.35 2.22
C ILE A 109 -0.76 12.15 0.97
N ALA A 110 -0.10 11.00 0.85
CA ALA A 110 0.79 10.62 -0.24
C ALA A 110 0.79 9.09 -0.34
N TRP A 111 1.50 8.56 -1.35
CA TRP A 111 1.66 7.12 -1.57
C TRP A 111 2.01 6.37 -0.27
N HIS A 112 1.27 5.30 0.01
CA HIS A 112 1.49 4.40 1.12
C HIS A 112 1.97 3.04 0.62
N GLU A 113 3.27 2.74 0.82
CA GLU A 113 3.82 1.46 0.40
C GLU A 113 3.31 0.31 1.29
N LEU A 114 2.18 -0.26 0.90
CA LEU A 114 1.46 -1.32 1.61
C LEU A 114 2.31 -2.56 1.86
N SER A 115 3.32 -2.79 1.03
CA SER A 115 4.20 -3.94 1.18
C SER A 115 4.93 -3.96 2.52
N ALA A 116 5.29 -2.79 3.05
CA ALA A 116 5.90 -2.66 4.36
C ALA A 116 4.98 -3.16 5.49
N CYS A 117 3.66 -3.01 5.36
CA CYS A 117 2.69 -3.50 6.35
C CYS A 117 2.64 -5.03 6.38
N TYR A 118 2.69 -5.69 5.22
CA TYR A 118 2.75 -7.16 5.17
C TYR A 118 4.07 -7.68 5.75
N VAL A 119 5.19 -7.03 5.45
CA VAL A 119 6.48 -7.39 6.05
C VAL A 119 6.44 -7.23 7.58
N ALA A 120 5.86 -6.14 8.09
CA ALA A 120 5.69 -5.93 9.52
C ALA A 120 4.81 -7.02 10.19
N ASN A 121 3.93 -7.68 9.42
CA ASN A 121 3.10 -8.80 9.87
C ASN A 121 3.75 -10.19 9.63
N GLY A 122 5.07 -10.22 9.40
CA GLY A 122 5.85 -11.45 9.32
C GLY A 122 5.84 -12.13 7.95
N TRP A 123 5.44 -11.42 6.90
CA TRP A 123 5.65 -11.88 5.52
C TRP A 123 7.08 -11.53 5.06
N ILE A 124 7.66 -12.38 4.24
CA ILE A 124 8.94 -12.15 3.57
C ILE A 124 8.60 -11.69 2.15
N GLN A 125 8.97 -10.47 1.83
CA GLN A 125 8.74 -9.90 0.51
C GLN A 125 9.66 -10.56 -0.54
N GLY A 126 9.06 -11.01 -1.63
CA GLY A 126 9.73 -11.49 -2.85
C GLY A 126 9.72 -10.41 -3.94
N ASP A 127 9.35 -10.81 -5.16
CA ASP A 127 9.36 -9.92 -6.31
C ASP A 127 8.29 -8.83 -6.21
N ARG A 128 8.66 -7.61 -6.63
CA ARG A 128 7.77 -6.46 -6.77
C ARG A 128 7.79 -6.00 -8.21
N HIS A 129 6.60 -5.78 -8.78
CA HIS A 129 6.43 -5.20 -10.10
C HIS A 129 5.47 -4.02 -10.03
N VAL A 130 5.70 -3.02 -10.90
CA VAL A 130 4.78 -1.89 -11.07
C VAL A 130 4.34 -1.87 -12.52
N TYR A 131 3.04 -2.02 -12.72
CA TYR A 131 2.42 -2.01 -14.04
C TYR A 131 1.76 -0.67 -14.32
N GLU A 132 2.11 -0.05 -15.45
CA GLU A 132 1.38 1.07 -16.03
C GLU A 132 0.18 0.51 -16.79
N VAL A 133 -1.02 0.86 -16.32
CA VAL A 133 -2.27 0.39 -16.91
C VAL A 133 -3.16 1.61 -17.16
N PRO A 134 -3.61 1.86 -18.40
CA PRO A 134 -4.57 2.92 -18.66
C PRO A 134 -5.89 2.61 -17.96
N ASP A 135 -6.45 3.61 -17.32
CA ASP A 135 -7.77 3.57 -16.73
C ASP A 135 -8.85 3.77 -17.81
N LYS A 136 -10.14 3.78 -17.43
CA LYS A 136 -11.25 4.02 -18.38
C LYS A 136 -11.24 5.41 -19.06
N ASN A 137 -10.50 6.37 -18.53
CA ASN A 137 -10.35 7.73 -19.07
C ASN A 137 -9.07 7.89 -19.90
N GLY A 138 -8.23 6.85 -20.00
CA GLY A 138 -6.92 6.88 -20.66
C GLY A 138 -5.79 7.42 -19.80
N GLU A 139 -6.02 7.73 -18.53
CA GLU A 139 -4.99 8.11 -17.56
C GLU A 139 -4.20 6.87 -17.11
N ILE A 140 -2.90 7.02 -16.90
CA ILE A 140 -2.07 5.91 -16.42
C ILE A 140 -2.29 5.73 -14.92
N TRP A 141 -2.66 4.52 -14.50
CA TRP A 141 -2.85 4.17 -13.11
C TRP A 141 -2.03 2.95 -12.72
N HIS A 142 -1.04 3.17 -11.87
CA HIS A 142 -0.11 2.12 -11.44
C HIS A 142 -0.81 1.01 -10.66
N ILE A 143 -0.51 -0.23 -11.04
CA ILE A 143 -0.83 -1.44 -10.27
C ILE A 143 0.48 -2.01 -9.75
N VAL A 144 0.64 -2.08 -8.44
CA VAL A 144 1.79 -2.73 -7.81
C VAL A 144 1.43 -4.16 -7.49
N THR A 145 2.28 -5.11 -7.90
CA THR A 145 2.18 -6.50 -7.47
C THR A 145 3.38 -6.86 -6.61
N VAL A 146 3.14 -7.62 -5.55
CA VAL A 146 4.18 -8.07 -4.63
C VAL A 146 3.94 -9.52 -4.25
N ASP A 147 4.92 -10.36 -4.55
CA ASP A 147 4.96 -11.75 -4.12
C ASP A 147 5.49 -11.84 -2.68
N TYR A 148 4.92 -12.75 -1.90
CA TYR A 148 5.31 -13.00 -0.51
C TYR A 148 5.47 -14.47 -0.21
N GLU A 149 6.32 -14.72 0.76
CA GLU A 149 6.46 -15.99 1.45
C GLU A 149 6.18 -15.82 2.94
N LYS A 150 5.63 -16.84 3.58
CA LYS A 150 5.48 -16.94 5.04
C LYS A 150 6.10 -18.24 5.50
N SER A 151 6.77 -18.23 6.66
CA SER A 151 7.48 -19.40 7.20
C SER A 151 6.67 -20.69 7.02
N GLY A 152 7.25 -21.68 6.32
CA GLY A 152 6.56 -22.91 5.92
C GLY A 152 6.28 -22.94 4.42
N VAL A 153 5.03 -23.20 4.04
CA VAL A 153 4.60 -23.36 2.63
C VAL A 153 3.61 -22.29 2.18
N GLY A 154 3.38 -21.27 3.00
CA GLY A 154 2.41 -20.21 2.69
C GLY A 154 3.03 -19.18 1.74
N ARG A 155 2.35 -18.93 0.63
CA ARG A 155 2.67 -17.84 -0.30
C ARG A 155 1.51 -16.86 -0.38
N GLY A 156 1.81 -15.65 -0.82
CA GLY A 156 0.82 -14.59 -1.00
C GLY A 156 1.16 -13.76 -2.24
N LEU A 157 0.13 -13.35 -2.97
CA LEU A 157 0.23 -12.29 -3.97
C LEU A 157 -0.61 -11.12 -3.48
N LEU A 158 0.03 -9.97 -3.32
CA LEU A 158 -0.63 -8.68 -3.12
C LEU A 158 -0.66 -7.92 -4.44
N ILE A 159 -1.80 -7.31 -4.73
CA ILE A 159 -1.99 -6.41 -5.86
C ILE A 159 -2.65 -5.15 -5.31
N PHE A 160 -2.07 -3.97 -5.48
CA PHE A 160 -2.66 -2.74 -4.95
C PHE A 160 -2.42 -1.52 -5.83
N SER A 161 -3.28 -0.53 -5.64
CA SER A 161 -3.20 0.78 -6.28
C SER A 161 -3.82 1.82 -5.37
N GLU A 162 -3.40 3.07 -5.49
CA GLU A 162 -3.93 4.18 -4.70
C GLU A 162 -4.53 5.26 -5.61
N PHE A 163 -5.45 6.05 -5.07
CA PHE A 163 -5.97 7.24 -5.73
C PHE A 163 -6.20 8.37 -4.71
N GLY A 164 -5.99 9.61 -5.16
CA GLY A 164 -6.18 10.80 -4.37
C GLY A 164 -7.64 11.10 -4.06
N SER A 165 -7.87 12.05 -3.15
CA SER A 165 -9.22 12.45 -2.73
C SER A 165 -10.07 13.03 -3.87
N ASP A 166 -9.43 13.54 -4.91
CA ASP A 166 -10.04 14.02 -6.16
C ASP A 166 -10.29 12.89 -7.18
N GLY A 167 -9.95 11.64 -6.86
CA GLY A 167 -10.04 10.49 -7.76
C GLY A 167 -8.82 10.30 -8.65
N THR A 168 -7.82 11.18 -8.57
CA THR A 168 -6.62 11.10 -9.40
C THR A 168 -5.84 9.81 -9.11
N PRO A 169 -5.52 8.99 -10.12
CA PRO A 169 -4.61 7.87 -9.98
C PRO A 169 -3.27 8.25 -9.34
N MET A 170 -2.83 7.51 -8.33
CA MET A 170 -1.51 7.73 -7.72
C MET A 170 -0.41 7.00 -8.47
N GLU A 171 0.74 7.65 -8.59
CA GLU A 171 1.99 7.12 -9.09
C GLU A 171 2.70 6.33 -7.98
N ALA A 172 2.87 5.02 -8.20
CA ALA A 172 3.62 4.17 -7.28
C ALA A 172 5.02 4.70 -6.99
N GLN A 173 5.48 4.55 -5.75
CA GLN A 173 6.85 4.92 -5.38
C GLN A 173 7.88 4.18 -6.26
N TYR A 174 8.78 4.95 -6.86
CA TYR A 174 9.91 4.41 -7.60
C TYR A 174 10.97 3.86 -6.63
N LEU A 175 11.23 2.56 -6.72
CA LEU A 175 12.20 1.84 -5.87
C LEU A 175 13.39 1.30 -6.68
N GLY A 176 13.75 1.98 -7.77
CA GLY A 176 14.87 1.57 -8.63
C GLY A 176 14.52 0.51 -9.68
N GLN A 177 13.27 0.08 -9.74
CA GLN A 177 12.74 -0.84 -10.76
C GLN A 177 11.90 -0.07 -11.76
N ALA A 178 12.05 -0.41 -13.04
CA ALA A 178 11.30 0.25 -14.08
C ALA A 178 9.81 -0.11 -14.02
N PHE A 179 8.95 0.84 -14.37
CA PHE A 179 7.53 0.55 -14.57
C PHE A 179 7.33 -0.16 -15.92
N GLU A 180 6.42 -1.13 -15.95
CA GLU A 180 6.17 -2.02 -17.09
C GLU A 180 4.78 -1.74 -17.66
N GLN A 181 4.63 -1.59 -18.98
CA GLN A 181 3.30 -1.48 -19.60
C GLN A 181 2.60 -2.83 -19.61
N TYR A 182 1.38 -2.88 -19.08
CA TYR A 182 0.61 -4.12 -18.96
C TYR A 182 -0.71 -4.04 -19.71
N ASP A 183 -0.94 -5.01 -20.58
CA ASP A 183 -2.20 -5.17 -21.30
C ASP A 183 -3.12 -6.11 -20.53
N LEU A 184 -4.20 -5.54 -19.98
CA LEU A 184 -5.20 -6.27 -19.19
C LEU A 184 -5.96 -7.33 -20.01
N GLU A 185 -6.18 -7.08 -21.31
CA GLU A 185 -6.92 -8.00 -22.18
C GLU A 185 -6.06 -9.23 -22.46
N GLN A 186 -4.80 -9.00 -22.86
CA GLN A 186 -3.85 -10.08 -23.15
C GLN A 186 -3.25 -10.72 -21.89
N GLY A 187 -3.34 -10.05 -20.74
CA GLY A 187 -2.82 -10.53 -19.46
C GLY A 187 -1.29 -10.65 -19.44
N LYS A 188 -0.59 -9.74 -20.11
CA LYS A 188 0.87 -9.76 -20.24
C LYS A 188 1.48 -8.36 -20.38
N VAL A 189 2.79 -8.28 -20.17
CA VAL A 189 3.60 -7.09 -20.45
C VAL A 189 3.80 -6.94 -21.97
N VAL A 190 3.63 -5.72 -22.50
CA VAL A 190 3.60 -5.44 -23.98
C VAL A 190 4.82 -4.66 -24.46
N ASP A 191 6.01 -5.14 -24.10
CA ASP A 191 7.31 -4.54 -24.46
C ASP A 191 7.69 -3.33 -23.60
N SER A 192 8.51 -3.60 -22.58
CA SER A 192 9.10 -2.60 -21.70
C SER A 192 10.36 -2.03 -22.34
N GLN A 193 10.25 -1.34 -23.49
CA GLN A 193 11.39 -0.58 -24.00
C GLN A 193 11.68 0.58 -23.03
N ARG A 194 12.68 0.33 -22.17
CA ARG A 194 13.22 1.19 -21.11
C ARG A 194 13.12 2.67 -21.45
N SER A 195 12.23 3.36 -20.74
CA SER A 195 12.29 4.82 -20.62
C SER A 195 13.41 5.17 -19.64
N ALA A 196 14.62 5.38 -20.17
CA ALA A 196 15.59 6.21 -19.48
C ALA A 196 14.88 7.53 -19.07
N GLY A 197 14.86 7.85 -17.77
CA GLY A 197 14.18 9.03 -17.23
C GLY A 197 13.01 8.77 -16.26
N GLN A 198 12.69 7.53 -15.90
CA GLN A 198 11.63 7.27 -14.90
C GLN A 198 11.92 7.87 -13.52
N ALA A 199 13.18 7.82 -13.06
CA ALA A 199 13.58 8.48 -11.82
C ALA A 199 13.36 10.01 -11.86
N ASP A 200 13.50 10.62 -13.04
CA ASP A 200 13.26 12.06 -13.25
C ASP A 200 11.77 12.40 -13.43
N ARG A 201 10.96 11.41 -13.82
CA ARG A 201 9.50 11.53 -13.97
C ARG A 201 8.77 11.43 -12.64
N TRP A 202 9.20 10.51 -11.77
CA TRP A 202 8.52 10.26 -10.51
C TRP A 202 8.55 11.51 -9.64
N ARG A 203 7.36 11.95 -9.22
CA ARG A 203 7.20 13.03 -8.26
C ARG A 203 6.29 12.57 -7.15
N ARG A 204 6.65 12.92 -5.92
CA ARG A 204 5.75 12.74 -4.78
C ARG A 204 4.47 13.52 -5.06
N GLN A 205 3.37 12.78 -5.20
CA GLN A 205 2.03 13.34 -5.26
C GLN A 205 1.47 13.45 -3.85
N GLU A 206 0.87 14.60 -3.56
CA GLU A 206 0.17 14.81 -2.30
C GLU A 206 -1.28 15.16 -2.55
N HIS A 207 -2.16 14.56 -1.77
CA HIS A 207 -3.60 14.84 -1.76
C HIS A 207 -4.05 15.06 -0.32
N PRO A 208 -5.15 15.80 -0.08
CA PRO A 208 -5.75 15.90 1.25
C PRO A 208 -6.02 14.53 1.89
N ARG A 209 -6.30 13.53 1.06
CA ARG A 209 -6.44 12.14 1.43
C ARG A 209 -6.06 11.23 0.26
N VAL A 210 -5.51 10.07 0.57
CA VAL A 210 -5.25 8.99 -0.38
C VAL A 210 -5.98 7.74 0.08
N THR A 211 -6.63 7.06 -0.87
CA THR A 211 -7.40 5.83 -0.67
C THR A 211 -6.70 4.68 -1.39
N GLN A 212 -6.67 3.50 -0.75
CA GLN A 212 -5.94 2.33 -1.26
C GLN A 212 -6.90 1.18 -1.57
N CYS A 213 -6.79 0.63 -2.78
CA CYS A 213 -7.48 -0.59 -3.22
C CYS A 213 -6.49 -1.74 -3.22
N GLN A 214 -6.87 -2.92 -2.75
CA GLN A 214 -6.02 -4.11 -2.87
C GLN A 214 -6.79 -5.39 -3.17
N VAL A 215 -6.09 -6.35 -3.77
CA VAL A 215 -6.45 -7.77 -3.86
C VAL A 215 -5.32 -8.58 -3.22
N PHE A 216 -5.67 -9.44 -2.28
CA PHE A 216 -4.74 -10.38 -1.66
C PHE A 216 -5.18 -11.82 -1.93
N TYR A 217 -4.24 -12.63 -2.41
CA TYR A 217 -4.45 -14.04 -2.69
C TYR A 217 -3.40 -14.89 -1.98
N SER A 218 -3.80 -15.70 -1.00
CA SER A 218 -2.91 -16.67 -0.37
C SER A 218 -3.02 -18.03 -1.04
N TYR A 219 -1.88 -18.68 -1.25
CA TYR A 219 -1.81 -19.95 -1.97
C TYR A 219 -0.64 -20.82 -1.50
N SER A 220 -0.67 -22.08 -1.92
CA SER A 220 0.42 -23.05 -1.80
C SER A 220 0.92 -23.46 -3.19
N GLY A 221 2.22 -23.69 -3.34
CA GLY A 221 2.81 -24.07 -4.62
C GLY A 221 3.11 -22.88 -5.53
N ASP A 222 2.98 -23.07 -6.85
CA ASP A 222 3.32 -22.05 -7.84
C ASP A 222 2.09 -21.30 -8.35
N LEU A 223 2.24 -20.00 -8.57
CA LEU A 223 1.22 -19.15 -9.14
C LEU A 223 1.39 -19.05 -10.65
N GLY A 224 0.56 -19.78 -11.40
CA GLY A 224 0.58 -19.73 -12.86
C GLY A 224 0.25 -18.34 -13.42
N ALA A 225 0.87 -17.98 -14.55
CA ALA A 225 0.72 -16.67 -15.18
C ALA A 225 -0.74 -16.30 -15.50
N SER A 226 -1.54 -17.27 -15.94
CA SER A 226 -2.97 -17.05 -16.21
C SER A 226 -3.76 -16.64 -14.95
N LEU A 227 -3.48 -17.26 -13.80
CA LEU A 227 -4.16 -16.89 -12.55
C LEU A 227 -3.69 -15.53 -12.04
N ARG A 228 -2.39 -15.20 -12.20
CA ARG A 228 -1.88 -13.85 -11.89
C ARG A 228 -2.59 -12.79 -12.73
N ALA A 229 -2.70 -13.00 -14.04
CA ALA A 229 -3.43 -12.09 -14.93
C ALA A 229 -4.91 -11.92 -14.52
N ASP A 230 -5.57 -13.02 -14.13
CA ASP A 230 -6.95 -12.98 -13.63
C ASP A 230 -7.10 -12.14 -12.35
N LEU A 231 -6.15 -12.25 -11.41
CA LEU A 231 -6.15 -11.46 -10.17
C LEU A 231 -5.85 -9.97 -10.44
N ILE A 232 -4.96 -9.66 -11.40
CA ILE A 232 -4.70 -8.28 -11.84
C ILE A 232 -5.95 -7.67 -12.48
N ARG A 233 -6.67 -8.43 -13.33
CA ARG A 233 -7.96 -7.99 -13.90
C ARG A 233 -9.02 -7.75 -12.84
N LEU A 234 -9.12 -8.63 -11.84
CA LEU A 234 -10.04 -8.44 -10.71
C LEU A 234 -9.71 -7.13 -9.96
N HIS A 235 -8.43 -6.90 -9.67
CA HIS A 235 -8.00 -5.66 -9.03
C HIS A 235 -8.35 -4.43 -9.88
N ALA A 236 -7.98 -4.42 -11.18
CA ALA A 236 -8.26 -3.32 -12.09
C ALA A 236 -9.77 -3.02 -12.19
N ALA A 237 -10.62 -4.04 -12.26
CA ALA A 237 -12.06 -3.86 -12.29
C ALA A 237 -12.62 -3.32 -10.96
N SER A 238 -12.12 -3.80 -9.82
CA SER A 238 -12.58 -3.36 -8.50
C SER A 238 -12.17 -1.92 -8.17
N ARG A 239 -10.94 -1.51 -8.50
CA ARG A 239 -10.45 -0.14 -8.22
C ARG A 239 -11.25 0.94 -8.96
N GLU A 240 -11.70 0.64 -10.19
CA GLU A 240 -12.55 1.53 -10.97
C GLU A 240 -13.88 1.78 -10.27
N ILE A 241 -14.52 0.71 -9.78
CA ILE A 241 -15.78 0.81 -9.05
C ILE A 241 -15.57 1.61 -7.74
N PHE A 242 -14.50 1.33 -6.99
CA PHE A 242 -14.21 2.07 -5.77
C PHE A 242 -13.96 3.57 -6.02
N ARG A 243 -13.22 3.91 -7.07
CA ARG A 243 -13.01 5.31 -7.49
C ARG A 243 -14.32 5.99 -7.85
N ASP A 244 -15.22 5.31 -8.57
CA ASP A 244 -16.52 5.86 -8.93
C ASP A 244 -17.39 6.12 -7.70
N ARG A 245 -17.40 5.19 -6.73
CA ARG A 245 -18.09 5.39 -5.45
C ARG A 245 -17.49 6.55 -4.66
N TRP A 246 -16.17 6.67 -4.67
CA TRP A 246 -15.48 7.78 -4.02
C TRP A 246 -15.82 9.12 -4.67
N ALA A 247 -15.82 9.21 -5.99
CA ALA A 247 -16.16 10.44 -6.72
C ALA A 247 -17.61 10.90 -6.46
N GLN A 248 -18.53 9.97 -6.21
CA GLN A 248 -19.91 10.29 -5.80
C GLN A 248 -19.98 10.81 -4.36
N HIS A 249 -19.12 10.31 -3.47
CA HIS A 249 -19.11 10.63 -2.05
C HIS A 249 -18.34 11.92 -1.73
N TRP A 250 -17.14 12.10 -2.29
CA TRP A 250 -16.21 13.15 -1.89
C TRP A 250 -16.77 14.58 -1.96
N PRO A 251 -17.50 15.00 -3.01
CA PRO A 251 -18.06 16.36 -3.06
C PRO A 251 -18.98 16.69 -1.89
N THR A 252 -19.65 15.68 -1.31
CA THR A 252 -20.54 15.86 -0.14
C THR A 252 -19.78 16.12 1.15
N VAL A 253 -18.52 15.69 1.22
CA VAL A 253 -17.64 15.84 2.38
C VAL A 253 -16.75 17.08 2.25
N SER A 254 -16.30 17.41 1.04
CA SER A 254 -15.37 18.52 0.80
C SER A 254 -16.03 19.88 0.58
N GLY A 255 -17.33 19.91 0.29
CA GLY A 255 -18.12 21.12 0.03
C GLY A 255 -18.90 21.67 1.24
N GLY A 256 -18.71 21.08 2.43
CA GLY A 256 -19.31 21.50 3.70
C GLY A 256 -18.33 22.19 4.64
#